data_AF-A0AB34JAI5-F1
#
_entry.id   AF-A0AB34JAI5-F1
#
_cell.length_a   1.000
_cell.length_b   1.000
_cell.length_c   1.000
_cell.angle_alpha   90.00
_cell.angle_beta   90.00
_cell.angle_gamma   90.00
#
_symmetry.space_group_name_H-M   'P 1'
#
loop_
_entity.id
_entity.type
_entity.pdbx_description
1 polymer ?
#
loop_
_entity_poly.entity_id
_entity_poly.type
_entity_poly.pdbx_seq_one_letter_code
_entity_poly.pdbx_strand_id
1 'polypeptide(L)'
;MPFTIPTTPVDPPPVKPPRRSIERLRFKYGDQPVVVATLLPPRPSRQSGTHRLTTDSSRAGSQSSETSLARGSTEDSRYSKMRSMRLSARGSVAAEGNVRDFRRSQVALTTPQRLRSDTCKTSLSNRWSADSAGEPPSIEPMLKHIISNHKIDTKSIAPSWSFSHEGGVGGLGKENQDVFFEATPDEHVSIFGVFDGHGKAHGRQAAEVAAASMKEYLLEHLESLKAQPEIVVREAFKKAHDSVLRAFEELPSVTRIEGNLKDRPHYLIELLEEEGDDGVTKRWDASEGGTTATVVVALRIGRIIVAAIGDSAAVLVGRDAAGAVSELLLPEHSPTYVDEYLRMMKACPDAGLRFVYDCPDGELFDIFTTGSDGITCLDREAEKKADDHGCAVKNCRGELMTVVIIPESEIELPSAVVKEGPTRAVVDEQNIAMTRSLGDFYAHHHGVTWEPELRVLESADLLELPFHRPHLLLASDGVWDLWAFNDVAAALLPTDEAIIDEESIAAFCEATRAQGADYFDESADNLTGILVDLSYLIDLLSVDSERDTGVDVSDTNEESSEHEEASDMLRT
;
A
#
# COMPACT_ATOMS: atom_id res chain seq x y z
N MET A 1 62.21 -20.07 20.56
CA MET A 1 61.79 -20.43 21.95
C MET A 1 60.28 -20.24 22.02
N PRO A 2 59.54 -21.17 22.65
CA PRO A 2 58.30 -21.70 22.05
C PRO A 2 57.07 -20.78 22.10
N PHE A 3 56.18 -21.01 21.13
CA PHE A 3 54.90 -20.34 20.92
C PHE A 3 53.81 -20.81 21.90
N THR A 4 52.93 -19.90 22.30
CA THR A 4 51.62 -20.18 22.89
C THR A 4 50.52 -19.82 21.89
N ILE A 5 49.57 -20.73 21.67
CA ILE A 5 48.40 -20.52 20.81
C ILE A 5 47.21 -20.09 21.70
N PRO A 6 46.49 -19.01 21.38
CA PRO A 6 45.27 -18.65 22.10
C PRO A 6 44.08 -19.47 21.62
N THR A 7 43.30 -20.01 22.56
CA THR A 7 42.03 -20.71 22.32
C THR A 7 40.87 -19.71 22.19
N THR A 8 40.09 -19.79 21.13
CA THR A 8 38.84 -19.04 20.97
C THR A 8 37.70 -19.63 21.84
N PRO A 9 36.67 -18.85 22.21
CA PRO A 9 35.48 -19.36 22.87
C PRO A 9 34.66 -20.28 21.95
N VAL A 10 33.80 -21.11 22.56
CA VAL A 10 32.81 -21.94 21.85
C VAL A 10 31.42 -21.45 22.26
N ASP A 11 30.58 -21.12 21.27
CA ASP A 11 29.22 -20.65 21.51
C ASP A 11 28.28 -21.75 22.02
N PRO A 12 27.25 -21.42 22.84
CA PRO A 12 26.26 -22.38 23.30
C PRO A 12 25.31 -22.82 22.18
N PRO A 13 24.75 -24.04 22.24
CA PRO A 13 23.84 -24.55 21.22
C PRO A 13 22.48 -23.81 21.23
N PRO A 14 21.79 -23.75 20.07
CA PRO A 14 20.55 -22.98 19.92
C PRO A 14 19.39 -23.54 20.77
N VAL A 15 18.67 -22.62 21.42
CA VAL A 15 17.45 -22.93 22.19
C VAL A 15 16.27 -23.12 21.22
N LYS A 16 15.52 -24.23 21.37
CA LYS A 16 14.33 -24.48 20.54
C LYS A 16 13.20 -23.49 20.89
N PRO A 17 12.50 -22.92 19.89
CA PRO A 17 11.39 -22.00 20.13
C PRO A 17 10.19 -22.71 20.81
N PRO A 18 9.37 -21.97 21.58
CA PRO A 18 8.19 -22.54 22.24
C PRO A 18 7.12 -22.94 21.22
N ARG A 19 6.38 -24.02 21.53
CA ARG A 19 5.24 -24.47 20.71
C ARG A 19 4.10 -23.46 20.77
N ARG A 20 3.68 -22.93 19.61
CA ARG A 20 2.48 -22.10 19.47
C ARG A 20 1.22 -22.93 19.79
N SER A 21 0.30 -22.37 20.56
CA SER A 21 -1.03 -22.94 20.83
C SER A 21 -2.06 -22.38 19.85
N ILE A 22 -2.85 -23.24 19.22
CA ILE A 22 -3.95 -22.82 18.32
C ILE A 22 -5.21 -22.62 19.17
N GLU A 23 -5.68 -21.37 19.29
CA GLU A 23 -7.05 -21.09 19.74
C GLU A 23 -7.96 -20.89 18.52
N ARG A 24 -9.19 -21.42 18.61
CA ARG A 24 -10.18 -21.37 17.53
C ARG A 24 -11.16 -20.23 17.79
N LEU A 25 -10.98 -19.10 17.11
CA LEU A 25 -12.00 -18.05 17.05
C LEU A 25 -13.09 -18.45 16.06
N ARG A 26 -14.34 -18.06 16.36
CA ARG A 26 -15.50 -18.27 15.48
C ARG A 26 -16.09 -16.92 15.14
N PHE A 27 -16.05 -16.56 13.87
CA PHE A 27 -16.73 -15.38 13.35
C PHE A 27 -18.02 -15.82 12.64
N LYS A 28 -19.02 -14.93 12.62
CA LYS A 28 -20.23 -15.08 11.80
C LYS A 28 -20.22 -13.99 10.75
N TYR A 29 -20.37 -14.36 9.49
CA TYR A 29 -20.65 -13.44 8.40
C TYR A 29 -21.88 -13.97 7.65
N GLY A 30 -23.05 -13.41 7.96
CA GLY A 30 -24.34 -13.99 7.58
C GLY A 30 -24.69 -15.29 8.32
N ASP A 31 -25.60 -16.08 7.73
CA ASP A 31 -26.16 -17.30 8.34
C ASP A 31 -25.26 -18.55 8.24
N GLN A 32 -24.03 -18.41 7.72
CA GLN A 32 -23.03 -19.48 7.63
C GLN A 32 -21.87 -19.21 8.59
N PRO A 33 -21.46 -20.16 9.46
CA PRO A 33 -20.28 -20.00 10.30
C PRO A 33 -19.00 -20.29 9.50
N VAL A 34 -18.12 -19.29 9.39
CA VAL A 34 -16.78 -19.45 8.80
C VAL A 34 -15.76 -19.60 9.95
N VAL A 35 -14.84 -20.56 9.83
CA VAL A 35 -13.78 -20.80 10.82
C VAL A 35 -12.44 -20.43 10.20
N VAL A 36 -11.96 -19.23 10.50
CA VAL A 36 -10.61 -18.76 10.15
C VAL A 36 -9.68 -19.07 11.33
N ALA A 37 -8.50 -19.62 11.05
CA ALA A 37 -7.51 -19.98 12.06
C ALA A 37 -6.28 -19.06 11.97
N THR A 38 -6.35 -17.88 12.60
CA THR A 38 -5.26 -16.90 12.63
C THR A 38 -4.19 -17.27 13.66
N LEU A 39 -2.92 -17.09 13.30
CA LEU A 39 -1.79 -17.28 14.22
C LEU A 39 -1.49 -15.99 15.00
N LEU A 40 -2.00 -15.87 16.22
CA LEU A 40 -1.65 -14.74 17.10
C LEU A 40 -0.21 -14.87 17.66
N PRO A 41 0.47 -13.73 17.93
CA PRO A 41 1.77 -13.72 18.60
C PRO A 41 1.68 -14.26 20.04
N PRO A 42 2.78 -14.81 20.59
CA PRO A 42 2.77 -15.45 21.90
C PRO A 42 2.60 -14.43 23.03
N ARG A 43 1.62 -14.65 23.93
CA ARG A 43 1.52 -13.89 25.19
C ARG A 43 2.73 -14.16 26.10
N PRO A 44 3.29 -13.15 26.78
CA PRO A 44 4.44 -13.32 27.67
C PRO A 44 4.09 -14.19 28.89
N SER A 45 4.68 -15.38 28.99
CA SER A 45 4.50 -16.27 30.14
C SER A 45 5.41 -15.86 31.31
N ARG A 46 4.81 -15.48 32.45
CA ARG A 46 5.53 -15.42 33.74
C ARG A 46 6.08 -16.80 34.10
N GLN A 47 7.39 -16.99 34.06
CA GLN A 47 8.04 -18.19 34.62
C GLN A 47 8.58 -17.91 36.03
N SER A 48 8.01 -18.60 37.01
CA SER A 48 8.67 -18.86 38.29
C SER A 48 9.49 -20.13 38.14
N GLY A 49 10.78 -20.07 38.49
CA GLY A 49 11.70 -21.18 38.25
C GLY A 49 11.59 -22.32 39.27
N THR A 50 12.14 -23.48 38.93
CA THR A 50 12.82 -24.37 39.89
C THR A 50 13.71 -25.36 39.13
N HIS A 51 14.98 -25.46 39.55
CA HIS A 51 15.93 -26.42 38.98
C HIS A 51 15.63 -27.86 39.40
N ARG A 52 15.90 -28.83 38.52
CA ARG A 52 16.43 -30.14 38.93
C ARG A 52 17.36 -30.74 37.88
N LEU A 53 18.54 -31.16 38.35
CA LEU A 53 19.55 -31.91 37.60
C LEU A 53 19.23 -33.40 37.63
N THR A 54 19.40 -34.11 36.51
CA THR A 54 19.74 -35.53 36.45
C THR A 54 20.62 -35.83 35.24
N THR A 55 21.71 -36.58 35.46
CA THR A 55 22.55 -37.25 34.46
C THR A 55 21.74 -38.38 33.77
N ASP A 56 22.06 -38.90 32.57
CA ASP A 56 23.32 -39.60 32.27
C ASP A 56 23.52 -39.98 30.77
N SER A 57 24.77 -40.37 30.45
CA SER A 57 25.33 -41.17 29.32
C SER A 57 24.42 -41.68 28.17
N SER A 58 24.81 -41.74 26.88
CA SER A 58 26.02 -42.38 26.33
C SER A 58 26.03 -42.43 24.77
N ARG A 59 27.24 -42.62 24.17
CA ARG A 59 27.58 -43.13 22.80
C ARG A 59 26.96 -42.45 21.56
N ALA A 60 27.72 -41.79 20.67
CA ALA A 60 28.86 -42.22 19.83
C ALA A 60 28.45 -42.87 18.49
N GLY A 61 28.78 -42.19 17.38
CA GLY A 61 28.64 -42.65 15.99
C GLY A 61 29.25 -41.63 15.03
N SER A 62 30.35 -41.97 14.37
CA SER A 62 31.23 -41.06 13.61
C SER A 62 31.25 -41.38 12.11
N GLN A 63 31.35 -40.34 11.26
CA GLN A 63 32.06 -40.26 9.95
C GLN A 63 31.60 -38.93 9.28
N SER A 64 32.43 -37.94 8.90
CA SER A 64 33.48 -37.88 7.84
C SER A 64 32.95 -38.29 6.46
N SER A 65 33.15 -37.57 5.36
CA SER A 65 33.83 -36.28 5.07
C SER A 65 33.20 -35.69 3.76
N GLU A 66 33.64 -34.63 3.08
CA GLU A 66 34.91 -33.85 3.08
C GLU A 66 34.68 -32.41 2.57
N THR A 67 35.75 -31.67 2.21
CA THR A 67 35.73 -30.28 1.72
C THR A 67 36.08 -30.16 0.23
N SER A 68 35.45 -29.22 -0.50
CA SER A 68 36.09 -28.63 -1.69
C SER A 68 35.67 -27.18 -1.94
N LEU A 69 36.65 -26.26 -1.86
CA LEU A 69 36.55 -24.89 -2.37
C LEU A 69 36.60 -24.91 -3.90
N ALA A 70 35.75 -24.11 -4.56
CA ALA A 70 35.96 -23.68 -5.94
C ALA A 70 35.51 -22.22 -6.11
N ARG A 71 36.37 -21.41 -6.74
CA ARG A 71 36.06 -20.04 -7.20
C ARG A 71 35.77 -20.07 -8.70
N GLY A 72 34.77 -19.32 -9.14
CA GLY A 72 34.48 -18.97 -10.53
C GLY A 72 33.10 -18.30 -10.57
N SER A 73 32.99 -16.98 -10.71
CA SER A 73 33.23 -16.13 -11.89
C SER A 73 32.05 -16.10 -12.87
N THR A 74 31.19 -15.08 -12.68
CA THR A 74 30.45 -14.32 -13.71
C THR A 74 29.62 -15.10 -14.75
N GLU A 75 28.30 -15.23 -14.52
CA GLU A 75 27.30 -15.52 -15.57
C GLU A 75 25.97 -14.72 -15.42
N ASP A 76 25.99 -13.49 -14.88
CA ASP A 76 24.80 -12.62 -14.86
C ASP A 76 24.72 -11.73 -16.11
N SER A 77 24.24 -12.31 -17.22
CA SER A 77 23.86 -11.58 -18.44
C SER A 77 22.94 -12.39 -19.36
N ARG A 78 21.91 -13.04 -18.81
CA ARG A 78 20.91 -13.81 -19.59
C ARG A 78 19.45 -13.40 -19.39
N TYR A 79 19.10 -12.68 -18.31
CA TYR A 79 17.70 -12.37 -17.97
C TYR A 79 16.97 -11.44 -18.95
N SER A 80 17.66 -10.48 -19.58
CA SER A 80 17.05 -9.57 -20.56
C SER A 80 16.60 -10.26 -21.87
N LYS A 81 17.20 -11.40 -22.25
CA LYS A 81 17.15 -11.88 -23.64
C LYS A 81 16.16 -13.01 -23.93
N MET A 82 15.54 -13.63 -22.91
CA MET A 82 14.58 -14.72 -23.14
C MET A 82 13.13 -14.26 -23.36
N ARG A 83 12.78 -13.01 -23.02
CA ARG A 83 11.42 -12.47 -23.20
C ARG A 83 11.00 -12.25 -24.66
N SER A 84 11.93 -12.29 -25.63
CA SER A 84 11.64 -11.96 -27.05
C SER A 84 11.65 -13.15 -28.03
N MET A 85 11.93 -14.40 -27.60
CA MET A 85 12.25 -15.51 -28.51
C MET A 85 11.22 -16.65 -28.62
N ARG A 86 10.00 -16.51 -28.09
CA ARG A 86 8.93 -17.54 -28.24
C ARG A 86 7.78 -17.16 -29.19
N LEU A 87 7.75 -15.95 -29.74
CA LEU A 87 6.75 -15.50 -30.73
C LEU A 87 7.34 -15.42 -32.15
N SER A 88 7.59 -16.58 -32.80
CA SER A 88 7.78 -16.66 -34.27
C SER A 88 8.02 -18.10 -34.78
N ALA A 89 7.03 -18.98 -34.66
CA ALA A 89 7.13 -20.32 -35.28
C ALA A 89 5.80 -20.97 -35.68
N ARG A 90 5.09 -20.42 -36.69
CA ARG A 90 4.32 -21.19 -37.71
C ARG A 90 3.58 -20.32 -38.75
N GLY A 91 3.84 -20.57 -40.03
CA GLY A 91 2.80 -20.60 -41.08
C GLY A 91 2.65 -19.39 -42.02
N SER A 92 3.16 -19.53 -43.24
CA SER A 92 2.90 -18.65 -44.42
C SER A 92 1.43 -18.72 -44.90
N VAL A 93 0.88 -17.92 -45.84
CA VAL A 93 1.32 -17.64 -47.23
C VAL A 93 0.68 -16.36 -47.84
N ALA A 94 1.53 -15.53 -48.46
CA ALA A 94 1.39 -14.53 -49.56
C ALA A 94 0.02 -14.04 -50.12
N ALA A 95 -0.06 -12.71 -50.36
CA ALA A 95 -0.49 -12.10 -51.64
C ALA A 95 0.03 -10.64 -51.80
N GLU A 96 0.26 -10.18 -53.04
CA GLU A 96 0.94 -8.91 -53.40
C GLU A 96 -0.04 -7.72 -53.65
N GLY A 97 0.37 -6.44 -53.45
CA GLY A 97 -0.46 -5.31 -53.92
C GLY A 97 -0.07 -3.84 -53.61
N ASN A 98 0.90 -3.26 -54.33
CA ASN A 98 1.02 -1.83 -54.71
C ASN A 98 0.74 -0.66 -53.71
N VAL A 99 1.84 -0.13 -53.14
CA VAL A 99 2.31 1.28 -53.21
C VAL A 99 1.34 2.38 -53.72
N ARG A 100 1.17 3.46 -52.94
CA ARG A 100 1.32 4.87 -53.41
C ARG A 100 1.45 5.91 -52.28
N ASP A 101 2.41 6.82 -52.43
CA ASP A 101 2.63 8.01 -51.59
C ASP A 101 1.42 8.95 -51.52
N PHE A 102 1.31 9.75 -50.44
CA PHE A 102 1.14 11.21 -50.60
C PHE A 102 1.71 12.03 -49.43
N ARG A 103 2.03 13.30 -49.69
CA ARG A 103 2.90 14.17 -48.85
C ARG A 103 2.17 15.09 -47.86
N ARG A 104 2.86 15.34 -46.73
CA ARG A 104 3.06 16.62 -45.97
C ARG A 104 2.00 17.74 -46.08
N SER A 105 1.61 18.26 -44.91
CA SER A 105 1.74 19.72 -44.59
C SER A 105 1.69 20.01 -43.09
N GLN A 106 2.68 20.74 -42.57
CA GLN A 106 2.64 21.43 -41.26
C GLN A 106 1.90 22.78 -41.38
N VAL A 107 1.47 23.39 -40.27
CA VAL A 107 1.97 24.71 -39.77
C VAL A 107 1.18 25.25 -38.55
N ALA A 108 1.94 25.57 -37.48
CA ALA A 108 1.80 26.59 -36.43
C ALA A 108 0.46 26.95 -35.71
N LEU A 109 0.42 26.59 -34.42
CA LEU A 109 0.35 27.47 -33.22
C LEU A 109 -0.18 28.91 -33.32
N THR A 110 -1.08 29.29 -32.39
CA THR A 110 -1.04 30.57 -31.62
C THR A 110 -1.93 30.49 -30.36
N THR A 111 -1.56 31.23 -29.30
CA THR A 111 -2.21 31.25 -27.96
C THR A 111 -2.04 32.66 -27.32
N PRO A 112 -2.63 33.00 -26.15
CA PRO A 112 -3.99 33.51 -25.95
C PRO A 112 -4.04 35.00 -25.47
N GLN A 113 -5.25 35.52 -25.16
CA GLN A 113 -5.43 36.74 -24.37
C GLN A 113 -6.35 36.54 -23.15
N ARG A 114 -6.01 37.23 -22.05
CA ARG A 114 -6.76 37.29 -20.78
C ARG A 114 -7.88 38.34 -20.82
N LEU A 115 -8.91 38.14 -20.00
CA LEU A 115 -9.72 39.23 -19.42
C LEU A 115 -9.97 39.00 -17.92
N ARG A 116 -10.07 40.10 -17.16
CA ARG A 116 -10.49 40.18 -15.74
C ARG A 116 -11.81 40.95 -15.67
N SER A 117 -12.59 40.76 -14.61
CA SER A 117 -13.49 41.79 -14.07
C SER A 117 -13.82 41.57 -12.59
N ASP A 118 -14.19 42.66 -11.91
CA ASP A 118 -14.13 42.81 -10.46
C ASP A 118 -15.46 42.62 -9.69
N THR A 119 -15.32 42.21 -8.42
CA THR A 119 -16.09 42.58 -7.20
C THR A 119 -17.61 42.80 -7.22
N CYS A 120 -18.28 42.30 -6.16
CA CYS A 120 -19.33 43.05 -5.47
C CYS A 120 -19.31 42.78 -3.96
N LYS A 121 -19.70 43.78 -3.14
CA LYS A 121 -19.86 43.70 -1.68
C LYS A 121 -21.35 43.82 -1.32
N THR A 122 -21.81 43.06 -0.34
CA THR A 122 -22.95 43.46 0.50
C THR A 122 -22.70 43.10 1.95
N SER A 123 -23.21 43.94 2.85
CA SER A 123 -23.07 43.87 4.30
C SER A 123 -24.43 43.65 4.96
N LEU A 124 -24.52 42.81 5.98
CA LEU A 124 -25.60 42.87 6.96
C LEU A 124 -25.07 42.63 8.37
N SER A 125 -25.32 43.59 9.24
CA SER A 125 -25.00 43.57 10.66
C SER A 125 -26.14 42.96 11.47
N ASN A 126 -25.82 42.21 12.52
CA ASN A 126 -26.70 42.14 13.69
C ASN A 126 -25.89 42.24 14.99
N ARG A 127 -26.51 42.86 15.99
CA ARG A 127 -25.89 43.29 17.25
C ARG A 127 -26.66 42.67 18.41
N TRP A 128 -26.00 41.85 19.22
CA TRP A 128 -26.44 41.49 20.57
C TRP A 128 -25.40 41.93 21.59
N SER A 129 -25.87 42.29 22.78
CA SER A 129 -25.05 42.68 23.93
C SER A 129 -25.64 42.02 25.17
N ALA A 130 -24.80 41.36 25.95
CA ALA A 130 -25.04 40.99 27.34
C ALA A 130 -23.68 40.87 28.04
N ASP A 131 -23.59 41.37 29.26
CA ASP A 131 -22.34 41.52 30.01
C ASP A 131 -21.91 40.26 30.77
N SER A 132 -20.62 40.26 31.17
CA SER A 132 -20.08 39.55 32.33
C SER A 132 -20.20 38.02 32.37
N ALA A 133 -19.29 37.35 31.66
CA ALA A 133 -18.63 36.13 32.12
C ALA A 133 -17.12 36.40 32.18
N GLY A 134 -16.40 35.86 33.16
CA GLY A 134 -14.95 36.03 33.27
C GLY A 134 -14.23 35.44 32.06
N GLU A 135 -13.21 36.12 31.52
CA GLU A 135 -12.43 35.59 30.41
C GLU A 135 -11.75 34.27 30.82
N PRO A 136 -11.92 33.17 30.07
CA PRO A 136 -11.13 31.96 30.30
C PRO A 136 -9.64 32.28 30.10
N PRO A 137 -8.73 31.60 30.81
CA PRO A 137 -7.30 31.87 30.72
C PRO A 137 -6.82 31.74 29.28
N SER A 138 -6.21 32.81 28.75
CA SER A 138 -5.75 32.88 27.37
C SER A 138 -4.80 31.72 27.05
N ILE A 139 -5.13 30.97 25.98
CA ILE A 139 -4.38 29.80 25.51
C ILE A 139 -3.10 30.22 24.76
N GLU A 140 -2.99 31.50 24.35
CA GLU A 140 -1.84 32.03 23.61
C GLU A 140 -0.46 31.69 24.20
N PRO A 141 -0.19 31.78 25.52
CA PRO A 141 1.14 31.50 26.06
C PRO A 141 1.53 30.02 25.92
N MET A 142 0.56 29.11 26.04
CA MET A 142 0.80 27.67 25.99
C MET A 142 0.95 27.19 24.54
N LEU A 143 0.09 27.66 23.63
CA LEU A 143 0.28 27.46 22.19
C LEU A 143 1.62 28.04 21.72
N LYS A 144 1.98 29.25 22.16
CA LYS A 144 3.30 29.84 21.85
C LYS A 144 4.47 28.98 22.35
N HIS A 145 4.32 28.26 23.47
CA HIS A 145 5.36 27.35 23.96
C HIS A 145 5.50 26.08 23.11
N ILE A 146 4.38 25.43 22.76
CA ILE A 146 4.36 24.25 21.88
C ILE A 146 4.94 24.60 20.50
N ILE A 147 4.47 25.71 19.91
CA ILE A 147 4.93 26.26 18.62
C ILE A 147 6.42 26.63 18.69
N SER A 148 6.90 27.24 19.78
CA SER A 148 8.32 27.62 19.90
C SER A 148 9.25 26.42 20.06
N ASN A 149 8.80 25.34 20.71
CA ASN A 149 9.62 24.17 20.96
C ASN A 149 9.77 23.30 19.71
N HIS A 150 8.74 23.22 18.86
CA HIS A 150 8.73 22.34 17.69
C HIS A 150 8.97 23.04 16.34
N LYS A 151 8.96 24.39 16.27
CA LYS A 151 9.07 25.17 15.02
C LYS A 151 8.03 24.83 13.93
N ILE A 152 6.91 24.22 14.31
CA ILE A 152 5.85 23.78 13.38
C ILE A 152 5.18 24.99 12.72
N ASP A 153 5.05 24.97 11.38
CA ASP A 153 4.15 25.87 10.66
C ASP A 153 2.71 25.50 11.04
N THR A 154 1.99 26.42 11.69
CA THR A 154 0.74 26.16 12.42
C THR A 154 -0.47 25.89 11.52
N LYS A 155 -0.24 25.38 10.32
CA LYS A 155 -1.27 25.08 9.32
C LYS A 155 -1.63 23.60 9.29
N SER A 156 -0.68 22.70 9.55
CA SER A 156 -0.92 21.25 9.53
C SER A 156 -1.10 20.68 10.93
N ILE A 157 -2.06 19.77 11.07
CA ILE A 157 -2.26 18.92 12.25
C ILE A 157 -1.36 17.68 12.24
N ALA A 158 -0.77 17.38 11.08
CA ALA A 158 0.14 16.28 10.86
C ALA A 158 1.25 16.76 9.89
N PRO A 159 2.39 17.27 10.42
CA PRO A 159 3.53 17.64 9.60
C PRO A 159 4.05 16.45 8.79
N SER A 160 4.64 16.69 7.63
CA SER A 160 5.02 15.62 6.70
C SER A 160 6.25 15.95 5.86
N TRP A 161 6.89 14.90 5.37
CA TRP A 161 8.02 14.95 4.45
C TRP A 161 7.87 13.90 3.35
N SER A 162 7.86 14.33 2.10
CA SER A 162 7.75 13.47 0.92
C SER A 162 9.09 13.22 0.23
N PHE A 163 9.24 12.05 -0.40
CA PHE A 163 10.32 11.74 -1.32
C PHE A 163 9.81 10.94 -2.52
N SER A 164 10.48 11.05 -3.67
CA SER A 164 10.22 10.22 -4.86
C SER A 164 11.46 10.13 -5.74
N HIS A 165 11.75 8.96 -6.31
CA HIS A 165 12.83 8.72 -7.27
C HIS A 165 12.43 7.67 -8.30
N GLU A 166 13.00 7.75 -9.52
CA GLU A 166 12.79 6.77 -10.59
C GLU A 166 13.34 5.36 -10.29
N GLY A 167 13.97 5.14 -9.13
CA GLY A 167 14.76 3.94 -8.84
C GLY A 167 16.16 3.93 -9.49
N GLY A 168 16.79 2.76 -9.48
CA GLY A 168 18.01 2.41 -10.21
C GLY A 168 19.24 3.26 -9.88
N VAL A 169 20.25 3.24 -10.76
CA VAL A 169 21.41 4.14 -10.63
C VAL A 169 21.05 5.59 -10.92
N GLY A 170 19.91 5.80 -11.61
CA GLY A 170 19.34 7.08 -11.98
C GLY A 170 19.98 7.71 -13.23
N GLY A 171 19.17 8.44 -13.99
CA GLY A 171 19.64 9.27 -15.11
C GLY A 171 19.77 8.55 -16.45
N LEU A 172 19.33 7.30 -16.57
CA LEU A 172 19.22 6.59 -17.86
C LEU A 172 17.87 6.81 -18.57
N GLY A 173 16.95 7.58 -17.96
CA GLY A 173 15.66 7.91 -18.55
C GLY A 173 14.60 6.83 -18.37
N LYS A 174 14.71 6.01 -17.30
CA LYS A 174 13.55 5.26 -16.79
C LYS A 174 12.48 6.29 -16.41
N GLU A 175 11.24 6.03 -16.79
CA GLU A 175 10.14 6.88 -16.34
C GLU A 175 9.84 6.62 -14.86
N ASN A 176 9.62 7.70 -14.10
CA ASN A 176 8.97 7.59 -12.80
C ASN A 176 7.45 7.58 -13.03
N GLN A 177 6.83 6.44 -12.79
CA GLN A 177 5.39 6.21 -12.88
C GLN A 177 4.68 6.48 -11.54
N ASP A 178 5.42 6.56 -10.44
CA ASP A 178 4.88 6.96 -9.13
C ASP A 178 4.36 8.40 -9.13
N VAL A 179 3.28 8.61 -8.38
CA VAL A 179 2.72 9.93 -8.09
C VAL A 179 2.33 9.99 -6.62
N PHE A 180 2.54 11.14 -5.98
CA PHE A 180 2.04 11.39 -4.63
C PHE A 180 1.34 12.74 -4.55
N PHE A 181 0.52 12.91 -3.52
CA PHE A 181 0.00 14.22 -3.15
C PHE A 181 -0.12 14.41 -1.66
N GLU A 182 0.01 15.67 -1.27
CA GLU A 182 -0.25 16.16 0.07
C GLU A 182 -1.26 17.31 -0.01
N ALA A 183 -2.15 17.41 0.98
CA ALA A 183 -3.10 18.52 1.09
C ALA A 183 -3.52 18.73 2.55
N THR A 184 -3.37 19.97 3.03
CA THR A 184 -3.95 20.41 4.30
C THR A 184 -4.90 21.58 4.00
N PRO A 185 -6.19 21.30 3.70
CA PRO A 185 -7.16 22.32 3.30
C PRO A 185 -7.54 23.29 4.42
N ASP A 186 -7.56 22.83 5.67
CA ASP A 186 -7.82 23.64 6.86
C ASP A 186 -7.13 23.05 8.11
N GLU A 187 -7.26 23.73 9.25
CA GLU A 187 -6.67 23.33 10.54
C GLU A 187 -7.32 22.09 11.20
N HIS A 188 -8.19 21.36 10.49
CA HIS A 188 -8.88 20.17 10.98
C HIS A 188 -8.60 18.91 10.14
N VAL A 189 -8.03 19.04 8.95
CA VAL A 189 -7.86 17.94 7.99
C VAL A 189 -6.49 17.99 7.32
N SER A 190 -5.77 16.88 7.35
CA SER A 190 -4.57 16.64 6.51
C SER A 190 -4.77 15.36 5.71
N ILE A 191 -4.37 15.38 4.44
CA ILE A 191 -4.63 14.32 3.45
C ILE A 191 -3.34 14.01 2.70
N PHE A 192 -3.01 12.72 2.62
CA PHE A 192 -1.81 12.20 1.98
C PHE A 192 -2.19 11.05 1.05
N GLY A 193 -1.52 10.91 -0.09
CA GLY A 193 -1.74 9.80 -1.01
C GLY A 193 -0.46 9.45 -1.77
N VAL A 194 -0.16 8.17 -1.88
CA VAL A 194 0.92 7.59 -2.69
C VAL A 194 0.29 6.60 -3.68
N PHE A 195 0.69 6.71 -4.94
CA PHE A 195 0.18 5.96 -6.08
C PHE A 195 1.40 5.41 -6.83
N ASP A 196 1.51 4.10 -6.88
CA ASP A 196 2.55 3.37 -7.60
C ASP A 196 1.98 3.00 -8.97
N GLY A 197 2.56 3.48 -10.07
CA GLY A 197 1.99 3.37 -11.41
C GLY A 197 2.63 2.24 -12.20
N HIS A 198 1.85 1.32 -12.77
CA HIS A 198 2.39 0.12 -13.42
C HIS A 198 1.82 -0.17 -14.82
N GLY A 199 2.59 -0.89 -15.63
CA GLY A 199 2.24 -1.27 -17.00
C GLY A 199 3.04 -0.48 -18.05
N LYS A 200 3.35 -1.13 -19.18
CA LYS A 200 4.34 -0.62 -20.14
C LYS A 200 3.93 0.66 -20.86
N ALA A 201 2.62 0.89 -21.00
CA ALA A 201 2.06 1.98 -21.79
C ALA A 201 1.52 3.12 -20.92
N HIS A 202 0.56 2.84 -20.02
CA HIS A 202 -0.25 3.89 -19.39
C HIS A 202 -0.16 3.94 -17.85
N GLY A 203 0.78 3.23 -17.21
CA GLY A 203 0.90 3.16 -15.74
C GLY A 203 1.03 4.53 -15.06
N ARG A 204 1.96 5.36 -15.54
CA ARG A 204 2.09 6.76 -15.11
C ARG A 204 0.80 7.56 -15.31
N GLN A 205 0.12 7.40 -16.45
CA GLN A 205 -1.12 8.13 -16.73
C GLN A 205 -2.24 7.71 -15.76
N ALA A 206 -2.31 6.42 -15.40
CA ALA A 206 -3.23 5.93 -14.37
C ALA A 206 -2.95 6.59 -13.02
N ALA A 207 -1.69 6.60 -12.57
CA ALA A 207 -1.27 7.24 -11.31
C ALA A 207 -1.56 8.75 -11.31
N GLU A 208 -1.19 9.50 -12.34
CA GLU A 208 -1.41 10.95 -12.44
C GLU A 208 -2.91 11.31 -12.44
N VAL A 209 -3.74 10.59 -13.21
CA VAL A 209 -5.19 10.83 -13.29
C VAL A 209 -5.90 10.41 -12.00
N ALA A 210 -5.51 9.29 -11.40
CA ALA A 210 -6.05 8.81 -10.13
C ALA A 210 -5.76 9.79 -9.00
N ALA A 211 -4.48 10.16 -8.80
CA ALA A 211 -4.04 11.07 -7.75
C ALA A 211 -4.72 12.44 -7.87
N ALA A 212 -4.76 13.02 -9.08
CA ALA A 212 -5.43 14.30 -9.32
C ALA A 212 -6.94 14.24 -9.05
N SER A 213 -7.64 13.25 -9.61
CA SER A 213 -9.09 13.11 -9.44
C SER A 213 -9.50 12.77 -8.01
N MET A 214 -8.65 12.06 -7.25
CA MET A 214 -8.91 11.74 -5.85
C MET A 214 -8.71 12.97 -4.98
N LYS A 215 -7.60 13.69 -5.15
CA LYS A 215 -7.31 14.94 -4.44
C LYS A 215 -8.40 15.97 -4.66
N GLU A 216 -8.83 16.18 -5.91
CA GLU A 216 -9.96 17.07 -6.23
C GLU A 216 -11.23 16.66 -5.47
N TYR A 217 -11.64 15.39 -5.58
CA TYR A 217 -12.85 14.91 -4.92
C TYR A 217 -12.82 15.08 -3.39
N LEU A 218 -11.73 14.73 -2.74
CA LEU A 218 -11.59 14.87 -1.28
C LEU A 218 -11.65 16.35 -0.85
N LEU A 219 -11.07 17.26 -1.63
CA LEU A 219 -11.08 18.70 -1.37
C LEU A 219 -12.42 19.37 -1.67
N GLU A 220 -13.23 18.82 -2.58
CA GLU A 220 -14.61 19.29 -2.81
C GLU A 220 -15.59 18.85 -1.71
N HIS A 221 -15.30 17.73 -1.02
CA HIS A 221 -16.23 17.08 -0.09
C HIS A 221 -15.85 17.22 1.39
N LEU A 222 -15.02 18.20 1.77
CA LEU A 222 -14.42 18.33 3.12
C LEU A 222 -15.40 18.24 4.30
N GLU A 223 -16.56 18.88 4.22
CA GLU A 223 -17.55 18.82 5.31
C GLU A 223 -18.18 17.42 5.44
N SER A 224 -18.32 16.70 4.33
CA SER A 224 -18.71 15.27 4.35
C SER A 224 -17.54 14.38 4.79
N LEU A 225 -16.30 14.74 4.44
CA LEU A 225 -15.09 14.01 4.84
C LEU A 225 -14.91 14.06 6.37
N LYS A 226 -15.17 15.20 7.00
CA LYS A 226 -15.17 15.35 8.47
C LYS A 226 -16.29 14.52 9.15
N ALA A 227 -17.46 14.41 8.51
CA ALA A 227 -18.64 13.78 9.11
C ALA A 227 -18.76 12.25 8.87
N GLN A 228 -18.30 11.77 7.71
CA GLN A 228 -18.40 10.37 7.26
C GLN A 228 -17.19 9.98 6.40
N PRO A 229 -15.96 10.05 6.93
CA PRO A 229 -14.72 9.95 6.15
C PRO A 229 -14.61 8.63 5.38
N GLU A 230 -15.03 7.51 5.98
CA GLU A 230 -14.93 6.18 5.40
C GLU A 230 -15.84 6.02 4.17
N ILE A 231 -16.92 6.79 4.07
CA ILE A 231 -17.78 6.83 2.88
C ILE A 231 -17.11 7.70 1.80
N VAL A 232 -16.69 8.92 2.17
CA VAL A 232 -16.09 9.87 1.21
C VAL A 232 -14.79 9.33 0.61
N VAL A 233 -13.96 8.64 1.40
CA VAL A 233 -12.74 7.99 0.89
C VAL A 233 -13.06 6.86 -0.10
N ARG A 234 -14.05 6.01 0.17
CA ARG A 234 -14.48 4.97 -0.80
C ARG A 234 -14.97 5.58 -2.11
N GLU A 235 -15.80 6.62 -2.04
CA GLU A 235 -16.26 7.34 -3.24
C GLU A 235 -15.10 8.05 -3.96
N ALA A 236 -14.06 8.50 -3.24
CA ALA A 236 -12.86 9.07 -3.84
C ALA A 236 -12.06 8.03 -4.65
N PHE A 237 -11.92 6.80 -4.15
CA PHE A 237 -11.34 5.67 -4.89
C PHE A 237 -12.18 5.32 -6.12
N LYS A 238 -13.51 5.25 -5.97
CA LYS A 238 -14.41 5.02 -7.10
C LYS A 238 -14.25 6.11 -8.17
N LYS A 239 -14.25 7.38 -7.75
CA LYS A 239 -14.10 8.56 -8.61
C LYS A 239 -12.74 8.56 -9.31
N ALA A 240 -11.67 8.15 -8.64
CA ALA A 240 -10.35 7.97 -9.27
C ALA A 240 -10.39 6.89 -10.36
N HIS A 241 -10.92 5.70 -10.07
CA HIS A 241 -11.08 4.61 -11.04
C HIS A 241 -11.93 5.03 -12.26
N ASP A 242 -13.09 5.66 -12.02
CA ASP A 242 -13.98 6.19 -13.06
C ASP A 242 -13.31 7.29 -13.92
N SER A 243 -12.35 8.05 -13.37
CA SER A 243 -11.60 9.07 -14.10
C SER A 243 -10.49 8.47 -14.95
N VAL A 244 -9.76 7.46 -14.44
CA VAL A 244 -8.76 6.70 -15.23
C VAL A 244 -9.44 6.02 -16.43
N LEU A 245 -10.62 5.43 -16.23
CA LEU A 245 -11.41 4.82 -17.30
C LEU A 245 -11.67 5.80 -18.45
N ARG A 246 -12.13 7.01 -18.12
CA ARG A 246 -12.41 8.05 -19.13
C ARG A 246 -11.15 8.52 -19.83
N ALA A 247 -10.04 8.68 -19.11
CA ALA A 247 -8.77 9.08 -19.69
C ALA A 247 -8.25 8.06 -20.71
N PHE A 248 -8.44 6.76 -20.44
CA PHE A 248 -8.06 5.70 -21.38
C PHE A 248 -9.06 5.57 -22.55
N GLU A 249 -10.36 5.82 -22.33
CA GLU A 249 -11.36 5.89 -23.40
C GLU A 249 -11.14 7.03 -24.41
N GLU A 250 -10.35 8.06 -24.05
CA GLU A 250 -9.92 9.13 -24.94
C GLU A 250 -8.70 8.76 -25.81
N LEU A 251 -8.02 7.64 -25.55
CA LEU A 251 -6.86 7.18 -26.32
C LEU A 251 -7.27 6.61 -27.70
N PRO A 252 -6.67 7.05 -28.83
CA PRO A 252 -7.11 6.63 -30.16
C PRO A 252 -6.95 5.13 -30.49
N SER A 253 -6.06 4.44 -29.77
CA SER A 253 -5.78 2.99 -29.89
C SER A 253 -6.75 2.14 -29.06
N VAL A 254 -7.43 2.72 -28.08
CA VAL A 254 -8.21 2.00 -27.07
C VAL A 254 -9.67 1.83 -27.52
N THR A 255 -10.29 0.74 -27.07
CA THR A 255 -11.70 0.42 -27.32
C THR A 255 -12.33 -0.19 -26.06
N ARG A 256 -13.51 0.33 -25.70
CA ARG A 256 -14.37 -0.24 -24.66
C ARG A 256 -15.13 -1.46 -25.20
N ILE A 257 -15.05 -2.57 -24.48
CA ILE A 257 -15.79 -3.81 -24.76
C ILE A 257 -16.88 -4.01 -23.70
N GLU A 258 -18.01 -4.60 -24.05
CA GLU A 258 -19.03 -5.03 -23.10
C GLU A 258 -18.62 -6.35 -22.43
N GLY A 259 -18.53 -6.34 -21.10
CA GLY A 259 -18.22 -7.48 -20.26
C GLY A 259 -19.47 -8.13 -19.68
N ASN A 260 -19.38 -9.44 -19.41
CA ASN A 260 -20.50 -10.25 -18.91
C ASN A 260 -20.83 -10.06 -17.41
N LEU A 261 -20.07 -9.26 -16.66
CA LEU A 261 -20.27 -9.06 -15.22
C LEU A 261 -21.22 -7.88 -14.96
N LYS A 262 -22.28 -8.11 -14.16
CA LYS A 262 -23.30 -7.08 -13.87
C LYS A 262 -22.74 -5.81 -13.25
N ASP A 263 -21.81 -5.96 -12.32
CA ASP A 263 -21.25 -4.84 -11.55
C ASP A 263 -20.00 -4.24 -12.23
N ARG A 264 -19.52 -4.90 -13.31
CA ARG A 264 -18.36 -4.48 -14.13
C ARG A 264 -18.68 -4.74 -15.60
N PRO A 265 -19.65 -4.02 -16.18
CA PRO A 265 -20.21 -4.35 -17.50
C PRO A 265 -19.28 -4.01 -18.67
N HIS A 266 -18.05 -3.55 -18.43
CA HIS A 266 -17.11 -3.18 -19.48
C HIS A 266 -15.64 -3.37 -19.05
N TYR A 267 -14.77 -3.54 -20.04
CA TYR A 267 -13.32 -3.47 -19.92
C TYR A 267 -12.72 -2.78 -21.16
N LEU A 268 -11.42 -2.50 -21.13
CA LEU A 268 -10.71 -1.85 -22.23
C LEU A 268 -9.73 -2.81 -22.91
N ILE A 269 -9.69 -2.74 -24.23
CA ILE A 269 -8.67 -3.36 -25.08
C ILE A 269 -7.95 -2.28 -25.90
N GLU A 270 -6.76 -2.59 -26.39
CA GLU A 270 -5.95 -1.66 -27.17
C GLU A 270 -5.43 -2.31 -28.46
N LEU A 271 -5.42 -1.54 -29.55
CA LEU A 271 -4.80 -1.93 -30.81
C LEU A 271 -3.30 -1.68 -30.73
N LEU A 272 -2.55 -2.74 -30.45
CA LEU A 272 -1.10 -2.73 -30.42
C LEU A 272 -0.53 -2.86 -31.85
N GLU A 273 0.52 -2.09 -32.13
CA GLU A 273 1.28 -2.15 -33.39
C GLU A 273 2.73 -2.55 -33.08
N GLU A 274 3.14 -3.73 -33.53
CA GLU A 274 4.47 -4.29 -33.28
C GLU A 274 5.28 -4.31 -34.59
N GLU A 275 6.42 -3.62 -34.63
CA GLU A 275 7.37 -3.65 -35.75
C GLU A 275 8.24 -4.91 -35.70
N GLY A 276 8.01 -5.84 -36.61
CA GLY A 276 8.81 -7.04 -36.83
C GLY A 276 9.65 -7.00 -38.11
N ASP A 277 10.49 -8.02 -38.31
CA ASP A 277 11.32 -8.19 -39.53
C ASP A 277 10.48 -8.31 -40.83
N ASP A 278 9.19 -8.66 -40.72
CA ASP A 278 8.22 -8.77 -41.82
C ASP A 278 7.26 -7.57 -41.95
N GLY A 279 7.37 -6.57 -41.07
CA GLY A 279 6.62 -5.31 -41.12
C GLY A 279 5.86 -5.00 -39.83
N VAL A 280 4.89 -4.10 -39.90
CA VAL A 280 4.00 -3.77 -38.76
C VAL A 280 2.90 -4.83 -38.66
N THR A 281 2.92 -5.61 -37.59
CA THR A 281 1.78 -6.45 -37.21
C THR A 281 0.83 -5.65 -36.31
N LYS A 282 -0.47 -5.93 -36.38
CA LYS A 282 -1.48 -5.28 -35.54
C LYS A 282 -2.32 -6.33 -34.84
N ARG A 283 -2.44 -6.24 -33.52
CA ARG A 283 -3.28 -7.13 -32.70
C ARG A 283 -4.04 -6.33 -31.64
N TRP A 284 -5.19 -6.84 -31.24
CA TRP A 284 -5.93 -6.29 -30.10
C TRP A 284 -5.52 -7.08 -28.86
N ASP A 285 -5.19 -6.38 -27.79
CA ASP A 285 -4.82 -6.98 -26.51
C ASP A 285 -5.47 -6.22 -25.34
N ALA A 286 -5.27 -6.65 -24.11
CA ALA A 286 -5.65 -5.86 -22.93
C ALA A 286 -4.96 -4.48 -22.96
N SER A 287 -5.69 -3.41 -22.61
CA SER A 287 -5.05 -2.09 -22.43
C SER A 287 -4.24 -2.10 -21.12
N GLU A 288 -2.92 -2.00 -21.23
CA GLU A 288 -1.98 -2.03 -20.09
C GLU A 288 -1.90 -0.67 -19.38
N GLY A 289 -2.28 -0.64 -18.11
CA GLY A 289 -2.06 0.52 -17.26
C GLY A 289 -2.91 0.48 -16.00
N GLY A 290 -2.25 0.52 -14.85
CA GLY A 290 -2.90 0.60 -13.57
C GLY A 290 -2.06 1.35 -12.54
N THR A 291 -2.59 1.44 -11.33
CA THR A 291 -1.87 1.99 -10.20
C THR A 291 -2.39 1.44 -8.87
N THR A 292 -1.50 1.26 -7.91
CA THR A 292 -1.88 1.09 -6.50
C THR A 292 -2.41 2.42 -5.95
N ALA A 293 -2.97 2.42 -4.73
CA ALA A 293 -3.23 3.66 -4.03
C ALA A 293 -3.24 3.44 -2.52
N THR A 294 -2.34 4.11 -1.80
CA THR A 294 -2.32 4.18 -0.34
C THR A 294 -2.62 5.61 0.10
N VAL A 295 -3.69 5.81 0.86
CA VAL A 295 -4.28 7.11 1.15
C VAL A 295 -4.55 7.25 2.64
N VAL A 296 -4.15 8.38 3.21
CA VAL A 296 -4.37 8.70 4.63
C VAL A 296 -5.11 10.02 4.75
N VAL A 297 -6.19 10.02 5.55
CA VAL A 297 -6.90 11.21 6.00
C VAL A 297 -6.76 11.30 7.52
N ALA A 298 -5.99 12.28 8.00
CA ALA A 298 -5.92 12.62 9.41
C ALA A 298 -6.92 13.73 9.72
N LEU A 299 -7.74 13.52 10.75
CA LEU A 299 -8.71 14.49 11.27
C LEU A 299 -8.32 14.92 12.69
N ARG A 300 -8.39 16.23 12.97
CA ARG A 300 -7.98 16.82 14.28
C ARG A 300 -8.74 16.27 15.49
N ILE A 301 -9.92 15.68 15.27
CA ILE A 301 -10.69 14.94 16.28
C ILE A 301 -10.03 13.60 16.68
N GLY A 302 -8.82 13.31 16.19
CA GLY A 302 -8.06 12.11 16.49
C GLY A 302 -8.52 10.89 15.72
N ARG A 303 -9.11 11.07 14.54
CA ARG A 303 -9.45 9.96 13.64
C ARG A 303 -8.48 9.96 12.47
N ILE A 304 -7.76 8.86 12.26
CA ILE A 304 -6.91 8.65 11.08
C ILE A 304 -7.52 7.52 10.27
N ILE A 305 -7.87 7.81 9.03
CA ILE A 305 -8.43 6.84 8.08
C ILE A 305 -7.32 6.48 7.11
N VAL A 306 -6.97 5.20 7.07
CA VAL A 306 -5.99 4.61 6.16
C VAL A 306 -6.76 3.75 5.17
N ALA A 307 -6.58 4.00 3.88
CA ALA A 307 -7.23 3.28 2.79
C ALA A 307 -6.19 2.79 1.79
N ALA A 308 -6.24 1.52 1.42
CA ALA A 308 -5.26 0.92 0.52
C ALA A 308 -5.89 0.01 -0.54
N ILE A 309 -5.26 0.00 -1.71
CA ILE A 309 -5.32 -1.07 -2.73
C ILE A 309 -3.91 -1.30 -3.28
N GLY A 310 -3.65 -2.52 -3.77
CA GLY A 310 -2.32 -2.93 -4.22
C GLY A 310 -1.43 -3.36 -3.04
N ASP A 311 -0.13 -3.38 -3.29
CA ASP A 311 0.95 -3.81 -2.41
C ASP A 311 1.88 -2.68 -1.93
N SER A 312 1.61 -1.43 -2.34
CA SER A 312 1.96 -0.25 -1.55
C SER A 312 1.36 -0.34 -0.13
N ALA A 313 2.10 0.15 0.87
CA ALA A 313 1.74 -0.02 2.28
C ALA A 313 1.82 1.27 3.11
N ALA A 314 1.08 1.25 4.22
CA ALA A 314 1.11 2.26 5.28
C ALA A 314 1.57 1.62 6.59
N VAL A 315 2.67 2.11 7.15
CA VAL A 315 3.35 1.55 8.33
C VAL A 315 3.46 2.62 9.40
N LEU A 316 2.87 2.35 10.56
CA LEU A 316 3.05 3.16 11.75
C LEU A 316 4.39 2.80 12.39
N VAL A 317 5.26 3.78 12.62
CA VAL A 317 6.59 3.61 13.22
C VAL A 317 6.70 4.46 14.48
N GLY A 318 7.53 4.02 15.43
CA GLY A 318 7.77 4.73 16.68
C GLY A 318 8.95 4.14 17.44
N ARG A 319 9.08 4.50 18.72
CA ARG A 319 10.12 3.97 19.60
C ARG A 319 9.57 3.52 20.95
N ASP A 320 10.02 2.38 21.44
CA ASP A 320 9.71 1.83 22.76
C ASP A 320 10.98 1.66 23.62
N ALA A 321 10.88 0.94 24.73
CA ALA A 321 12.02 0.66 25.62
C ALA A 321 13.06 -0.32 25.03
N ALA A 322 12.75 -1.02 23.94
CA ALA A 322 13.64 -1.94 23.24
C ALA A 322 14.31 -1.29 22.00
N GLY A 323 13.67 -0.31 21.36
CA GLY A 323 14.25 0.46 20.26
C GLY A 323 13.18 1.02 19.32
N ALA A 324 13.50 1.10 18.03
CA ALA A 324 12.51 1.42 17.01
C ALA A 324 11.57 0.23 16.77
N VAL A 325 10.29 0.54 16.55
CA VAL A 325 9.21 -0.44 16.36
C VAL A 325 8.30 -0.03 15.20
N SER A 326 7.65 -1.01 14.57
CA SER A 326 6.71 -0.79 13.47
C SER A 326 5.44 -1.64 13.59
N GLU A 327 4.35 -1.14 13.00
CA GLU A 327 3.10 -1.84 12.79
C GLU A 327 2.60 -1.58 11.35
N LEU A 328 2.44 -2.65 10.57
CA LEU A 328 1.75 -2.60 9.27
C LEU A 328 0.25 -2.39 9.52
N LEU A 329 -0.33 -1.33 8.94
CA LEU A 329 -1.71 -0.96 9.24
C LEU A 329 -2.76 -1.76 8.47
N LEU A 330 -2.47 -2.13 7.22
CA LEU A 330 -3.33 -2.94 6.34
C LEU A 330 -2.47 -4.00 5.63
N PRO A 331 -3.00 -5.21 5.37
CA PRO A 331 -2.30 -6.22 4.59
C PRO A 331 -2.12 -5.78 3.14
N GLU A 332 -0.99 -6.16 2.53
CA GLU A 332 -0.74 -5.99 1.10
C GLU A 332 -1.71 -6.86 0.29
N HIS A 333 -2.26 -6.34 -0.81
CA HIS A 333 -3.23 -7.05 -1.66
C HIS A 333 -2.53 -7.99 -2.66
N SER A 334 -1.53 -8.76 -2.20
CA SER A 334 -0.71 -9.64 -3.03
C SER A 334 -1.41 -10.98 -3.36
N PRO A 335 -0.97 -11.71 -4.40
CA PRO A 335 -1.47 -13.05 -4.73
C PRO A 335 -1.28 -14.08 -3.61
N THR A 336 -0.50 -13.79 -2.57
CA THR A 336 -0.34 -14.68 -1.41
C THR A 336 -1.40 -14.47 -0.33
N TYR A 337 -2.20 -13.40 -0.40
CA TYR A 337 -3.22 -13.12 0.61
C TYR A 337 -4.48 -13.96 0.37
N VAL A 338 -4.72 -14.93 1.27
CA VAL A 338 -5.78 -15.94 1.13
C VAL A 338 -7.19 -15.36 1.03
N ASP A 339 -7.48 -14.25 1.70
CA ASP A 339 -8.80 -13.62 1.66
C ASP A 339 -9.06 -12.95 0.30
N GLU A 340 -8.01 -12.44 -0.37
CA GLU A 340 -8.09 -11.90 -1.72
C GLU A 340 -8.23 -13.00 -2.78
N TYR A 341 -7.53 -14.12 -2.62
CA TYR A 341 -7.75 -15.33 -3.41
C TYR A 341 -9.21 -15.78 -3.33
N LEU A 342 -9.75 -15.96 -2.11
CA LEU A 342 -11.13 -16.38 -1.89
C LEU A 342 -12.13 -15.35 -2.43
N ARG A 343 -11.83 -14.04 -2.35
CA ARG A 343 -12.64 -12.96 -2.94
C ARG A 343 -12.69 -13.08 -4.46
N MET A 344 -11.55 -13.22 -5.14
CA MET A 344 -11.50 -13.29 -6.61
C MET A 344 -12.11 -14.59 -7.14
N MET A 345 -11.80 -15.75 -6.55
CA MET A 345 -12.39 -17.04 -6.94
C MET A 345 -13.91 -17.08 -6.70
N LYS A 346 -14.44 -16.36 -5.70
CA LYS A 346 -15.88 -16.22 -5.49
C LYS A 346 -16.54 -15.27 -6.49
N ALA A 347 -15.86 -14.19 -6.88
CA ALA A 347 -16.37 -13.22 -7.85
C ALA A 347 -16.42 -13.80 -9.27
N CYS A 348 -15.40 -14.59 -9.64
CA CYS A 348 -15.17 -15.09 -10.99
C CYS A 348 -14.82 -16.60 -11.00
N PRO A 349 -15.72 -17.50 -10.54
CA PRO A 349 -15.40 -18.92 -10.30
C PRO A 349 -14.99 -19.71 -11.56
N ASP A 350 -15.53 -19.34 -12.71
CA ASP A 350 -15.28 -20.00 -14.00
C ASP A 350 -14.23 -19.27 -14.86
N ALA A 351 -13.56 -18.24 -14.34
CA ALA A 351 -12.65 -17.38 -15.12
C ALA A 351 -11.24 -17.95 -15.33
N GLY A 352 -10.98 -19.20 -14.93
CA GLY A 352 -9.72 -19.92 -15.18
C GLY A 352 -8.48 -19.33 -14.51
N LEU A 353 -8.66 -18.47 -13.50
CA LEU A 353 -7.57 -17.77 -12.82
C LEU A 353 -6.61 -18.74 -12.12
N ARG A 354 -5.32 -18.43 -12.17
CA ARG A 354 -4.30 -19.15 -11.39
C ARG A 354 -3.48 -18.17 -10.55
N PHE A 355 -3.26 -18.51 -9.29
CA PHE A 355 -2.43 -17.76 -8.36
C PHE A 355 -1.15 -18.57 -8.19
N VAL A 356 -0.03 -18.10 -8.72
CA VAL A 356 1.18 -18.92 -8.90
C VAL A 356 2.47 -18.20 -8.51
N TYR A 357 3.46 -18.98 -8.11
CA TYR A 357 4.86 -18.54 -8.09
C TYR A 357 5.42 -18.49 -9.52
N ASP A 358 6.03 -17.37 -9.90
CA ASP A 358 6.59 -17.17 -11.25
C ASP A 358 8.06 -17.64 -11.29
N CYS A 359 8.32 -18.80 -11.88
CA CYS A 359 9.65 -19.41 -11.93
C CYS A 359 10.33 -19.14 -13.28
N PRO A 360 11.64 -18.85 -13.32
CA PRO A 360 12.33 -18.39 -14.53
C PRO A 360 12.53 -19.48 -15.61
N ASP A 361 12.30 -20.75 -15.28
CA ASP A 361 12.25 -21.86 -16.23
C ASP A 361 10.88 -22.03 -16.90
N GLY A 362 9.85 -21.33 -16.39
CA GLY A 362 8.46 -21.39 -16.83
C GLY A 362 7.61 -22.45 -16.13
N GLU A 363 8.10 -23.08 -15.07
CA GLU A 363 7.26 -23.92 -14.20
C GLU A 363 6.37 -23.04 -13.30
N LEU A 364 5.12 -23.46 -13.08
CA LEU A 364 4.10 -22.66 -12.39
C LEU A 364 3.47 -23.44 -11.26
N PHE A 365 3.82 -23.08 -10.01
CA PHE A 365 3.32 -23.73 -8.80
C PHE A 365 2.17 -22.92 -8.20
N ASP A 366 0.99 -23.55 -8.05
CA ASP A 366 -0.18 -22.89 -7.45
C ASP A 366 0.08 -22.55 -5.97
N ILE A 367 -0.15 -21.30 -5.59
CA ILE A 367 0.15 -20.74 -4.25
C ILE A 367 -0.72 -21.37 -3.16
N PHE A 368 -1.95 -21.76 -3.49
CA PHE A 368 -2.94 -22.23 -2.53
C PHE A 368 -3.32 -23.69 -2.74
N THR A 369 -3.48 -24.38 -1.62
CA THR A 369 -4.12 -25.69 -1.56
C THR A 369 -5.40 -25.61 -0.74
N THR A 370 -6.42 -26.40 -1.10
CA THR A 370 -7.68 -26.48 -0.36
C THR A 370 -7.85 -27.89 0.20
N GLY A 371 -7.90 -27.98 1.52
CA GLY A 371 -8.04 -29.25 2.24
C GLY A 371 -9.39 -29.94 1.99
N SER A 372 -9.48 -31.22 2.35
CA SER A 372 -10.73 -31.99 2.29
C SER A 372 -11.81 -31.49 3.25
N ASP A 373 -11.46 -30.60 4.17
CA ASP A 373 -12.35 -29.86 5.07
C ASP A 373 -12.85 -28.53 4.48
N GLY A 374 -12.41 -28.17 3.26
CA GLY A 374 -12.75 -26.92 2.58
C GLY A 374 -11.95 -25.71 3.04
N ILE A 375 -10.90 -25.90 3.85
CA ILE A 375 -10.03 -24.79 4.28
C ILE A 375 -8.93 -24.58 3.24
N THR A 376 -8.87 -23.38 2.68
CA THR A 376 -7.78 -22.93 1.80
C THR A 376 -6.63 -22.35 2.62
N CYS A 377 -5.38 -22.67 2.25
CA CYS A 377 -4.18 -22.08 2.84
C CYS A 377 -3.01 -22.09 1.85
N LEU A 378 -1.94 -21.37 2.17
CA LEU A 378 -0.67 -21.38 1.42
C LEU A 378 -0.08 -22.79 1.37
N ASP A 379 0.25 -23.27 0.17
CA ASP A 379 0.91 -24.56 -0.04
C ASP A 379 2.43 -24.41 0.13
N ARG A 380 2.92 -24.81 1.30
CA ARG A 380 4.35 -24.78 1.66
C ARG A 380 5.22 -25.74 0.85
N GLU A 381 4.64 -26.76 0.22
CA GLU A 381 5.37 -27.64 -0.70
C GLU A 381 5.41 -27.05 -2.12
N ALA A 382 4.45 -26.20 -2.50
CA ALA A 382 4.51 -25.39 -3.73
C ALA A 382 5.55 -24.27 -3.61
N GLU A 383 5.52 -23.50 -2.51
CA GLU A 383 6.50 -22.46 -2.16
C GLU A 383 7.94 -23.02 -2.20
N LYS A 384 8.17 -24.17 -1.56
CA LYS A 384 9.48 -24.83 -1.57
C LYS A 384 9.91 -25.27 -2.98
N LYS A 385 8.99 -25.75 -3.82
CA LYS A 385 9.33 -26.13 -5.20
C LYS A 385 9.69 -24.90 -6.04
N ALA A 386 9.00 -23.78 -5.82
CA ALA A 386 9.34 -22.52 -6.49
C ALA A 386 10.77 -22.07 -6.12
N ASP A 387 11.16 -22.14 -4.84
CA ASP A 387 12.54 -21.91 -4.38
C ASP A 387 13.54 -22.93 -4.98
N ASP A 388 13.23 -24.24 -4.94
CA ASP A 388 14.03 -25.30 -5.59
C ASP A 388 14.18 -25.09 -7.13
N HIS A 389 13.26 -24.36 -7.77
CA HIS A 389 13.28 -23.97 -9.19
C HIS A 389 13.87 -22.56 -9.43
N GLY A 390 14.34 -21.87 -8.40
CA GLY A 390 14.96 -20.54 -8.52
C GLY A 390 13.99 -19.41 -8.81
N CYS A 391 12.74 -19.51 -8.35
CA CYS A 391 11.80 -18.39 -8.30
C CYS A 391 12.46 -17.19 -7.60
N ALA A 392 12.33 -16.00 -8.20
CA ALA A 392 12.97 -14.81 -7.67
C ALA A 392 12.38 -14.43 -6.31
N VAL A 393 13.23 -13.98 -5.39
CA VAL A 393 12.76 -13.31 -4.15
C VAL A 393 12.30 -11.91 -4.55
N LYS A 394 11.03 -11.56 -4.26
CA LYS A 394 10.48 -10.21 -4.46
C LYS A 394 11.21 -9.22 -3.55
N ASN A 395 11.31 -9.54 -2.26
CA ASN A 395 11.70 -8.57 -1.24
C ASN A 395 12.65 -9.11 -0.16
N CYS A 396 13.25 -8.18 0.57
CA CYS A 396 14.13 -8.42 1.71
C CYS A 396 13.51 -9.29 2.84
N ARG A 397 12.18 -9.46 2.86
CA ARG A 397 11.47 -10.31 3.83
C ARG A 397 11.49 -11.80 3.44
N GLY A 398 11.97 -12.11 2.22
CA GLY A 398 12.08 -13.46 1.69
C GLY A 398 10.80 -13.96 1.00
N GLU A 399 9.89 -13.08 0.63
CA GLU A 399 8.70 -13.44 -0.14
C GLU A 399 9.09 -13.71 -1.60
N LEU A 400 8.56 -14.77 -2.19
CA LEU A 400 8.83 -15.15 -3.58
C LEU A 400 7.95 -14.35 -4.55
N MET A 401 8.42 -14.20 -5.79
CA MET A 401 7.69 -13.56 -6.87
C MET A 401 6.40 -14.32 -7.20
N THR A 402 5.27 -13.62 -7.18
CA THR A 402 3.94 -14.22 -7.37
C THR A 402 3.07 -13.37 -8.29
N VAL A 403 2.24 -14.04 -9.08
CA VAL A 403 1.29 -13.38 -9.99
C VAL A 403 -0.08 -14.07 -9.96
N VAL A 404 -1.12 -13.30 -10.27
CA VAL A 404 -2.38 -13.84 -10.78
C VAL A 404 -2.28 -13.91 -12.30
N ILE A 405 -2.36 -15.12 -12.84
CA ILE A 405 -2.52 -15.38 -14.27
C ILE A 405 -4.00 -15.32 -14.62
N ILE A 406 -4.32 -14.49 -15.60
CA ILE A 406 -5.61 -14.36 -16.26
C ILE A 406 -5.47 -15.00 -17.65
N PRO A 407 -6.27 -16.04 -17.97
CA PRO A 407 -6.06 -16.82 -19.17
C PRO A 407 -6.39 -16.08 -20.48
N GLU A 408 -5.70 -16.47 -21.55
CA GLU A 408 -6.01 -16.09 -22.93
C GLU A 408 -7.52 -16.22 -23.21
N SER A 409 -8.10 -15.19 -23.83
CA SER A 409 -9.55 -15.11 -24.07
C SER A 409 -9.89 -14.60 -25.47
N GLU A 410 -10.78 -15.31 -26.17
CA GLU A 410 -11.33 -14.84 -27.44
C GLU A 410 -12.53 -13.91 -27.20
N ILE A 411 -12.48 -12.71 -27.79
CA ILE A 411 -13.47 -11.63 -27.61
C ILE A 411 -14.11 -11.24 -28.95
N GLU A 412 -15.36 -10.76 -28.90
CA GLU A 412 -16.05 -10.22 -30.08
C GLU A 412 -15.81 -8.70 -30.18
N LEU A 413 -15.37 -8.24 -31.35
CA LEU A 413 -15.04 -6.82 -31.58
C LEU A 413 -16.30 -6.02 -31.96
N PRO A 414 -16.53 -4.82 -31.39
CA PRO A 414 -17.69 -3.99 -31.73
C PRO A 414 -17.73 -3.62 -33.21
N SER A 415 -18.91 -3.64 -33.83
CA SER A 415 -19.07 -3.30 -35.26
C SER A 415 -18.68 -1.84 -35.61
N ALA A 416 -18.55 -0.96 -34.61
CA ALA A 416 -18.00 0.38 -34.79
C ALA A 416 -16.49 0.39 -35.09
N VAL A 417 -15.78 -0.62 -34.59
CA VAL A 417 -14.34 -0.85 -34.78
C VAL A 417 -14.10 -1.66 -36.05
N VAL A 418 -14.90 -2.71 -36.27
CA VAL A 418 -14.79 -3.61 -37.43
C VAL A 418 -15.42 -2.98 -38.67
N LYS A 419 -14.68 -2.07 -39.33
CA LYS A 419 -15.06 -1.53 -40.65
C LYS A 419 -14.74 -2.51 -41.78
N GLU A 420 -13.52 -3.05 -41.77
CA GLU A 420 -13.03 -4.15 -42.59
C GLU A 420 -12.01 -4.93 -41.75
N GLY A 421 -12.13 -6.26 -41.62
CA GLY A 421 -11.24 -7.07 -40.77
C GLY A 421 -11.94 -8.22 -40.04
N PRO A 422 -11.25 -8.90 -39.11
CA PRO A 422 -11.84 -9.95 -38.29
C PRO A 422 -12.85 -9.36 -37.28
N THR A 423 -13.90 -10.13 -36.98
CA THR A 423 -14.93 -9.76 -35.99
C THR A 423 -14.61 -10.25 -34.58
N ARG A 424 -13.49 -10.97 -34.40
CA ARG A 424 -13.03 -11.57 -33.15
C ARG A 424 -11.56 -11.26 -32.99
N ALA A 425 -11.10 -11.13 -31.75
CA ALA A 425 -9.70 -11.01 -31.38
C ALA A 425 -9.38 -11.99 -30.25
N VAL A 426 -8.11 -12.30 -30.08
CA VAL A 426 -7.58 -13.02 -28.92
C VAL A 426 -6.85 -11.99 -28.08
N VAL A 427 -7.25 -11.87 -26.81
CA VAL A 427 -6.48 -11.16 -25.78
C VAL A 427 -5.54 -12.18 -25.16
N ASP A 428 -4.26 -11.86 -25.10
CA ASP A 428 -3.23 -12.79 -24.63
C ASP A 428 -3.32 -12.99 -23.10
N GLU A 429 -2.67 -14.02 -22.59
CA GLU A 429 -2.57 -14.28 -21.15
C GLU A 429 -1.96 -13.07 -20.40
N GLN A 430 -2.65 -12.58 -19.36
CA GLN A 430 -2.25 -11.40 -18.60
C GLN A 430 -1.79 -11.80 -17.19
N ASN A 431 -0.69 -11.20 -16.72
CA ASN A 431 -0.15 -11.44 -15.38
C ASN A 431 -0.22 -10.14 -14.58
N ILE A 432 -0.78 -10.20 -13.36
CA ILE A 432 -0.83 -9.06 -12.44
C ILE A 432 -0.28 -9.46 -11.06
N ALA A 433 0.61 -8.63 -10.50
CA ALA A 433 1.29 -8.87 -9.22
C ALA A 433 0.44 -8.52 -7.98
N MET A 434 -0.80 -8.06 -8.18
CA MET A 434 -1.69 -7.56 -7.14
C MET A 434 -3.15 -7.87 -7.46
N THR A 435 -4.00 -7.89 -6.44
CA THR A 435 -5.41 -8.30 -6.54
C THR A 435 -6.40 -7.12 -6.49
N ARG A 436 -5.90 -5.90 -6.23
CA ARG A 436 -6.66 -4.64 -6.24
C ARG A 436 -5.84 -3.52 -6.86
N SER A 437 -6.45 -2.68 -7.70
CA SER A 437 -5.81 -1.52 -8.36
C SER A 437 -6.84 -0.51 -8.90
N LEU A 438 -6.38 0.68 -9.29
CA LEU A 438 -7.09 1.58 -10.19
C LEU A 438 -6.56 1.35 -11.61
N GLY A 439 -7.37 1.48 -12.65
CA GLY A 439 -6.97 1.06 -14.00
C GLY A 439 -7.21 -0.44 -14.22
N ASP A 440 -6.27 -1.11 -14.90
CA ASP A 440 -6.26 -2.57 -15.18
C ASP A 440 -7.63 -3.13 -15.61
N PHE A 441 -8.36 -2.40 -16.47
CA PHE A 441 -9.78 -2.66 -16.70
C PHE A 441 -10.09 -4.07 -17.21
N TYR A 442 -9.15 -4.69 -17.93
CA TYR A 442 -9.23 -6.10 -18.29
C TYR A 442 -9.15 -7.01 -17.05
N ALA A 443 -8.17 -6.83 -16.16
CA ALA A 443 -8.07 -7.60 -14.92
C ALA A 443 -9.27 -7.38 -13.97
N HIS A 444 -9.91 -6.22 -14.02
CA HIS A 444 -11.18 -5.97 -13.32
C HIS A 444 -12.33 -6.85 -13.85
N HIS A 445 -12.33 -7.23 -15.12
CA HIS A 445 -13.25 -8.23 -15.67
C HIS A 445 -13.02 -9.64 -15.08
N HIS A 446 -11.81 -9.88 -14.54
CA HIS A 446 -11.35 -11.15 -13.99
C HIS A 446 -11.22 -11.16 -12.45
N GLY A 447 -11.80 -10.17 -11.75
CA GLY A 447 -11.96 -10.20 -10.30
C GLY A 447 -11.15 -9.16 -9.51
N VAL A 448 -10.17 -8.50 -10.13
CA VAL A 448 -9.45 -7.35 -9.53
C VAL A 448 -10.44 -6.23 -9.18
N THR A 449 -10.22 -5.46 -8.12
CA THR A 449 -11.18 -4.43 -7.68
C THR A 449 -10.49 -3.12 -7.28
N TRP A 450 -11.20 -2.00 -7.44
CA TRP A 450 -10.77 -0.67 -7.00
C TRP A 450 -11.20 -0.37 -5.55
N GLU A 451 -12.03 -1.23 -4.96
CA GLU A 451 -12.58 -1.02 -3.62
C GLU A 451 -11.48 -1.12 -2.55
N PRO A 452 -11.20 -0.03 -1.81
CA PRO A 452 -10.13 -0.02 -0.81
C PRO A 452 -10.48 -0.85 0.41
N GLU A 453 -9.47 -1.51 0.96
CA GLU A 453 -9.50 -1.88 2.37
C GLU A 453 -9.26 -0.65 3.22
N LEU A 454 -9.91 -0.59 4.39
CA LEU A 454 -9.91 0.60 5.24
C LEU A 454 -9.68 0.20 6.70
N ARG A 455 -8.71 0.87 7.32
CA ARG A 455 -8.52 0.88 8.77
C ARG A 455 -8.73 2.29 9.29
N VAL A 456 -9.42 2.40 10.42
CA VAL A 456 -9.53 3.64 11.18
C VAL A 456 -8.75 3.47 12.47
N LEU A 457 -7.92 4.45 12.80
CA LEU A 457 -7.35 4.63 14.13
C LEU A 457 -8.17 5.73 14.82
N GLU A 458 -8.84 5.40 15.91
CA GLU A 458 -9.59 6.34 16.73
C GLU A 458 -8.67 7.04 17.74
N SER A 459 -9.17 8.09 18.39
CA SER A 459 -8.35 8.88 19.32
C SER A 459 -7.85 8.05 20.51
N ALA A 460 -8.63 7.05 20.94
CA ALA A 460 -8.21 6.07 21.93
C ALA A 460 -7.03 5.21 21.46
N ASP A 461 -7.05 4.72 20.21
CA ASP A 461 -5.96 3.91 19.65
C ASP A 461 -4.65 4.72 19.59
N LEU A 462 -4.75 6.02 19.26
CA LEU A 462 -3.61 6.94 19.18
C LEU A 462 -3.04 7.33 20.56
N LEU A 463 -3.90 7.45 21.59
CA LEU A 463 -3.50 7.76 22.96
C LEU A 463 -2.98 6.53 23.72
N GLU A 464 -3.40 5.32 23.34
CA GLU A 464 -2.95 4.05 23.93
C GLU A 464 -1.77 3.40 23.19
N LEU A 465 -1.12 4.10 22.25
CA LEU A 465 0.04 3.58 21.52
C LEU A 465 1.15 3.14 22.49
N PRO A 466 1.72 1.92 22.35
CA PRO A 466 2.70 1.37 23.28
C PRO A 466 4.12 1.96 23.10
N PHE A 467 4.27 2.97 22.24
CA PHE A 467 5.53 3.61 21.84
C PHE A 467 5.37 5.12 21.70
N HIS A 468 6.46 5.86 21.88
CA HIS A 468 6.54 7.31 21.69
C HIS A 468 7.06 7.69 20.30
N ARG A 469 6.93 8.99 19.97
CA ARG A 469 7.26 9.57 18.64
C ARG A 469 6.60 8.82 17.46
N PRO A 470 5.27 8.68 17.45
CA PRO A 470 4.55 7.98 16.39
C PRO A 470 4.60 8.77 15.07
N HIS A 471 5.07 8.11 14.01
CA HIS A 471 5.03 8.61 12.64
C HIS A 471 4.37 7.57 11.74
N LEU A 472 3.71 7.99 10.67
CA LEU A 472 3.08 7.11 9.70
C LEU A 472 3.78 7.28 8.34
N LEU A 473 4.44 6.22 7.86
CA LEU A 473 5.02 6.19 6.51
C LEU A 473 4.05 5.52 5.55
N LEU A 474 3.65 6.24 4.51
CA LEU A 474 3.04 5.68 3.30
C LEU A 474 4.16 5.53 2.26
N ALA A 475 4.28 4.41 1.55
CA ALA A 475 5.21 4.30 0.42
C ALA A 475 4.79 3.27 -0.64
N SER A 476 5.36 3.41 -1.85
CA SER A 476 5.31 2.42 -2.94
C SER A 476 6.17 1.18 -2.65
N ASP A 477 6.00 0.12 -3.43
CA ASP A 477 6.67 -1.16 -3.16
C ASP A 477 8.19 -1.11 -3.37
N GLY A 478 8.70 -0.18 -4.19
CA GLY A 478 10.13 0.12 -4.30
C GLY A 478 10.81 0.58 -2.99
N VAL A 479 10.05 0.89 -1.94
CA VAL A 479 10.57 0.99 -0.56
C VAL A 479 10.45 -0.35 0.18
N TRP A 480 9.29 -1.00 0.13
CA TRP A 480 8.97 -2.20 0.91
C TRP A 480 9.64 -3.48 0.43
N ASP A 481 10.06 -3.52 -0.84
CA ASP A 481 10.85 -4.61 -1.38
C ASP A 481 12.29 -4.58 -0.83
N LEU A 482 12.80 -3.39 -0.51
CA LEU A 482 14.15 -3.18 -0.02
C LEU A 482 14.27 -3.20 1.51
N TRP A 483 13.22 -2.78 2.23
CA TRP A 483 13.27 -2.66 3.69
C TRP A 483 12.18 -3.46 4.42
N ALA A 484 12.59 -4.19 5.47
CA ALA A 484 11.64 -4.70 6.45
C ALA A 484 11.11 -3.55 7.32
N PHE A 485 9.84 -3.62 7.72
CA PHE A 485 9.16 -2.52 8.41
C PHE A 485 9.89 -2.01 9.68
N ASN A 486 10.50 -2.91 10.46
CA ASN A 486 11.29 -2.53 11.64
C ASN A 486 12.63 -1.87 11.27
N ASP A 487 13.23 -2.23 10.14
CA ASP A 487 14.48 -1.64 9.68
C ASP A 487 14.24 -0.22 9.15
N VAL A 488 13.09 0.04 8.52
CA VAL A 488 12.64 1.41 8.21
C VAL A 488 12.45 2.23 9.49
N ALA A 489 11.78 1.69 10.50
CA ALA A 489 11.63 2.37 11.79
C ALA A 489 13.01 2.68 12.41
N ALA A 490 13.97 1.76 12.34
CA ALA A 490 15.33 1.96 12.83
C ALA A 490 16.14 2.99 12.00
N ALA A 491 15.89 3.08 10.70
CA ALA A 491 16.55 4.05 9.81
C ALA A 491 16.02 5.49 10.01
N LEU A 492 14.69 5.64 10.17
CA LEU A 492 14.04 6.95 10.37
C LEU A 492 14.13 7.44 11.82
N LEU A 493 14.05 6.53 12.78
CA LEU A 493 14.07 6.83 14.23
C LEU A 493 15.20 6.05 14.95
N PRO A 494 16.49 6.27 14.61
CA PRO A 494 17.61 5.52 15.18
C PRO A 494 17.80 5.76 16.69
N THR A 495 17.52 6.98 17.18
CA THR A 495 17.56 7.34 18.61
C THR A 495 16.34 8.17 19.01
N ASP A 496 16.13 8.37 20.31
CA ASP A 496 15.02 9.17 20.81
C ASP A 496 15.16 10.66 20.45
N GLU A 497 16.39 11.11 20.24
CA GLU A 497 16.77 12.46 19.80
C GLU A 497 16.91 12.61 18.28
N ALA A 498 16.63 11.56 17.49
CA ALA A 498 16.75 11.59 16.04
C ALA A 498 15.92 12.74 15.44
N ILE A 499 16.56 13.65 14.70
CA ILE A 499 15.86 14.75 14.02
C ILE A 499 15.30 14.22 12.71
N ILE A 500 14.02 14.48 12.47
CA ILE A 500 13.37 14.25 11.18
C ILE A 500 13.20 15.62 10.52
N ASP A 501 13.80 15.74 9.34
CA ASP A 501 13.80 16.91 8.47
C ASP A 501 14.06 16.51 7.00
N GLU A 502 14.03 17.48 6.10
CA GLU A 502 14.25 17.28 4.66
C GLU A 502 15.59 16.57 4.35
N GLU A 503 16.66 16.82 5.11
CA GLU A 503 17.98 16.22 4.89
C GLU A 503 17.98 14.74 5.30
N SER A 504 17.41 14.41 6.45
CA SER A 504 17.26 13.02 6.92
C SER A 504 16.39 12.16 5.98
N ILE A 505 15.32 12.73 5.42
CA ILE A 505 14.41 12.05 4.51
C ILE A 505 15.01 11.90 3.10
N ALA A 506 15.74 12.91 2.62
CA ALA A 506 16.54 12.78 1.41
C ALA A 506 17.64 11.70 1.57
N ALA A 507 18.26 11.59 2.75
CA ALA A 507 19.24 10.55 3.03
C ALA A 507 18.62 9.14 3.09
N PHE A 508 17.41 8.99 3.64
CA PHE A 508 16.66 7.72 3.60
C PHE A 508 16.27 7.32 2.16
N CYS A 509 15.77 8.29 1.38
CA CYS A 509 15.47 8.09 -0.04
C CYS A 509 16.70 7.64 -0.84
N GLU A 510 17.83 8.32 -0.68
CA GLU A 510 19.09 7.98 -1.37
C GLU A 510 19.66 6.63 -0.90
N ALA A 511 19.56 6.29 0.38
CA ALA A 511 19.95 4.96 0.89
C ALA A 511 19.08 3.85 0.28
N THR A 512 17.76 4.09 0.17
CA THR A 512 16.81 3.17 -0.48
C THR A 512 17.12 3.02 -1.96
N ARG A 513 17.32 4.13 -2.69
CA ARG A 513 17.71 4.11 -4.11
C ARG A 513 19.03 3.37 -4.34
N ALA A 514 20.05 3.63 -3.52
CA ALA A 514 21.34 2.95 -3.60
C ALA A 514 21.21 1.45 -3.35
N GLN A 515 20.41 1.05 -2.36
CA GLN A 515 20.11 -0.36 -2.12
C GLN A 515 19.38 -1.00 -3.30
N GLY A 516 18.39 -0.31 -3.89
CA GLY A 516 17.70 -0.78 -5.10
C GLY A 516 18.66 -1.01 -6.25
N ALA A 517 19.55 -0.06 -6.52
CA ALA A 517 20.60 -0.18 -7.53
C ALA A 517 21.55 -1.37 -7.26
N ASP A 518 21.91 -1.63 -6.00
CA ASP A 518 22.78 -2.76 -5.63
C ASP A 518 22.10 -4.14 -5.83
N TYR A 519 20.78 -4.25 -5.63
CA TYR A 519 20.04 -5.51 -5.79
C TYR A 519 19.50 -5.76 -7.20
N PHE A 520 19.01 -4.71 -7.86
CA PHE A 520 18.24 -4.82 -9.11
C PHE A 520 18.80 -3.99 -10.28
N ASP A 521 19.90 -3.24 -10.07
CA ASP A 521 20.50 -2.34 -11.07
C ASP A 521 19.43 -1.36 -11.62
N GLU A 522 19.41 -1.09 -12.92
CA GLU A 522 18.34 -0.28 -13.58
C GLU A 522 16.94 -0.90 -13.54
N SER A 523 16.81 -2.16 -13.08
CA SER A 523 15.51 -2.83 -12.91
C SER A 523 14.89 -2.59 -11.54
N ALA A 524 15.58 -1.86 -10.64
CA ALA A 524 15.02 -1.42 -9.37
C ALA A 524 13.80 -0.53 -9.58
N ASP A 525 12.75 -0.70 -8.77
CA ASP A 525 11.52 0.01 -9.05
C ASP A 525 11.52 1.50 -8.66
N ASN A 526 10.50 2.23 -9.13
CA ASN A 526 10.21 3.57 -8.64
C ASN A 526 9.97 3.51 -7.12
N LEU A 527 10.40 4.55 -6.40
CA LEU A 527 10.27 4.58 -4.95
C LEU A 527 9.80 5.96 -4.50
N THR A 528 8.70 5.99 -3.77
CA THR A 528 7.99 7.19 -3.34
C THR A 528 7.41 6.96 -1.96
N GLY A 529 7.45 7.98 -1.11
CA GLY A 529 6.83 7.90 0.20
C GLY A 529 6.57 9.25 0.84
N ILE A 530 5.69 9.24 1.84
CA ILE A 530 5.34 10.37 2.68
C ILE A 530 5.43 9.91 4.13
N LEU A 531 6.38 10.46 4.89
CA LEU A 531 6.43 10.30 6.33
C LEU A 531 5.61 11.40 7.00
N VAL A 532 4.68 11.03 7.87
CA VAL A 532 3.77 11.93 8.58
C VAL A 532 4.04 11.86 10.08
N ASP A 533 4.32 12.98 10.75
CA ASP A 533 4.45 13.06 12.21
C ASP A 533 3.06 13.17 12.86
N LEU A 534 2.75 12.25 13.77
CA LEU A 534 1.48 12.20 14.51
C LEU A 534 1.61 12.78 15.93
N SER A 535 2.82 13.14 16.36
CA SER A 535 3.11 13.62 17.72
C SER A 535 2.27 14.87 18.06
N TYR A 536 2.18 15.84 17.15
CA TYR A 536 1.39 17.06 17.35
C TYR A 536 -0.13 16.78 17.46
N LEU A 537 -0.66 15.83 16.70
CA LEU A 537 -2.06 15.42 16.81
C LEU A 537 -2.34 14.77 18.18
N ILE A 538 -1.43 13.93 18.66
CA ILE A 538 -1.57 13.24 19.96
C ILE A 538 -1.39 14.20 21.14
N ASP A 539 -0.50 15.18 21.05
CA ASP A 539 -0.38 16.27 22.03
C ASP A 539 -1.69 17.07 22.14
N LEU A 540 -2.33 17.40 21.01
CA LEU A 540 -3.64 18.09 21.00
C LEU A 540 -4.73 17.25 21.70
N LEU A 541 -4.82 15.95 21.37
CA LEU A 541 -5.80 15.04 21.98
C LEU A 541 -5.59 14.88 23.49
N SER A 542 -4.33 14.81 23.92
CA SER A 542 -3.97 14.70 25.34
C SER A 542 -4.50 15.90 26.13
N VAL A 543 -4.25 17.13 25.64
CA VAL A 543 -4.72 18.37 26.28
C VAL A 543 -6.25 18.46 26.35
N ASP A 544 -6.96 18.00 25.32
CA ASP A 544 -8.43 18.02 25.34
C ASP A 544 -9.02 16.93 26.26
N SER A 545 -8.36 15.78 26.42
CA SER A 545 -8.78 14.73 27.38
C SER A 545 -8.67 15.16 28.85
N GLU A 546 -7.65 15.97 29.19
CA GLU A 546 -7.50 16.57 30.52
C GLU A 546 -8.59 17.62 30.82
N ARG A 547 -9.17 18.25 29.79
CA ARG A 547 -10.28 19.21 29.95
C ARG A 547 -11.62 18.53 30.24
N ASP A 548 -11.94 17.46 29.52
CA ASP A 548 -13.19 16.71 29.72
C ASP A 548 -13.22 15.96 31.06
N THR A 549 -12.05 15.57 31.58
CA THR A 549 -11.93 15.03 32.95
C THR A 549 -11.88 16.11 34.03
N GLY A 550 -11.65 17.36 33.65
CA GLY A 550 -11.56 18.55 34.52
C GLY A 550 -12.91 19.16 34.92
N VAL A 551 -14.01 18.39 34.94
CA VAL A 551 -15.26 18.84 35.56
C VAL A 551 -15.07 18.87 37.08
N ASP A 552 -14.96 20.09 37.61
CA ASP A 552 -14.69 20.36 39.02
C ASP A 552 -15.83 19.85 39.93
N VAL A 553 -15.61 18.71 40.60
CA VAL A 553 -16.52 18.16 41.63
C VAL A 553 -16.17 18.71 43.02
N SER A 554 -15.69 19.96 43.08
CA SER A 554 -15.34 20.67 44.32
C SER A 554 -15.95 22.07 44.42
N ASP A 555 -17.27 22.20 44.21
CA ASP A 555 -18.00 23.37 44.72
C ASP A 555 -19.52 23.11 44.98
N THR A 556 -19.83 22.14 45.85
CA THR A 556 -21.14 22.06 46.56
C THR A 556 -20.96 21.44 47.95
N ASN A 557 -20.25 22.11 48.86
CA ASN A 557 -20.16 21.68 50.25
C ASN A 557 -19.92 22.81 51.26
N GLU A 558 -20.73 23.87 51.19
CA GLU A 558 -21.03 24.74 52.33
C GLU A 558 -22.46 25.29 52.21
N GLU A 559 -23.06 25.66 53.35
CA GLU A 559 -24.45 26.13 53.54
C GLU A 559 -25.61 25.11 53.34
N SER A 560 -25.89 24.32 54.39
CA SER A 560 -27.27 24.03 54.84
C SER A 560 -27.34 23.53 56.29
N SER A 561 -26.77 24.30 57.22
CA SER A 561 -26.97 24.08 58.66
C SER A 561 -28.23 24.81 59.17
N GLU A 562 -29.41 24.43 58.66
CA GLU A 562 -30.70 24.87 59.23
C GLU A 562 -31.85 23.98 58.74
N HIS A 563 -32.14 22.89 59.46
CA HIS A 563 -33.48 22.46 59.88
C HIS A 563 -33.44 21.04 60.50
N GLU A 564 -33.35 21.02 61.83
CA GLU A 564 -33.80 19.89 62.64
C GLU A 564 -35.35 19.93 62.75
N GLU A 565 -35.97 18.81 63.13
CA GLU A 565 -37.43 18.61 63.31
C GLU A 565 -38.34 18.52 62.06
N ALA A 566 -38.38 17.34 61.43
CA ALA A 566 -39.64 16.71 61.01
C ALA A 566 -39.49 15.18 60.93
N SER A 567 -39.91 14.47 61.99
CA SER A 567 -39.97 13.00 62.03
C SER A 567 -41.15 12.45 61.24
N ASP A 568 -41.03 11.19 60.81
CA ASP A 568 -42.10 10.29 60.34
C ASP A 568 -43.10 10.80 59.28
N MET A 569 -43.11 10.15 58.11
CA MET A 569 -44.21 9.24 57.77
C MET A 569 -44.00 8.44 56.46
N LEU A 570 -44.53 7.21 56.48
CA LEU A 570 -44.91 6.38 55.32
C LEU A 570 -43.80 5.76 54.44
N ARG A 571 -43.33 4.59 54.90
CA ARG A 571 -43.15 3.45 54.01
C ARG A 571 -44.52 2.96 53.50
N THR A 572 -44.68 2.85 52.19
CA THR A 572 -45.41 1.74 51.53
C THR A 572 -44.81 1.50 50.15
#